data_AF-A0A0B8QHG6-F1
#
_entry.id   AF-A0A0B8QHG6-F1
#
_cell.length_a   1.000
_cell.length_b   1.000
_cell.length_c   1.000
_cell.angle_alpha   90.00
_cell.angle_beta   90.00
_cell.angle_gamma   90.00
#
_symmetry.space_group_name_H-M   'P 1'
#
loop_
_entity.id
_entity.type
_entity.pdbx_description
1 polymer ?
#
loop_
_entity_poly.entity_id
_entity_poly.type
_entity_poly.pdbx_seq_one_letter_code
_entity_poly.pdbx_strand_id
1 'polypeptide(L)'
;MGIEAWPIHTVQYSNHTQYDEGWTGQKFCAEEIRNLTKGLDNIGKLKDCQAVISGYLGSAEQCQAVADTVNQVKESNHRAFYVCDPVMGDPEKGCIVPEGVTEELTKTLMPMADVIVPNQFELAQFTGVEIHSLYDAVTACKKALELGPRLVLVKHLHSLAEGTFTAMLATPKACYLVQRPELDLKKHL
;
A
#
# COMPACT_ATOMS: atom_id res chain seq x y z
N MET A 1 6.46 -17.60 7.43
CA MET A 1 4.98 -17.81 7.35
C MET A 1 4.57 -18.94 6.40
N GLY A 2 5.48 -19.57 5.63
CA GLY A 2 5.12 -20.75 4.83
C GLY A 2 4.23 -20.48 3.62
N ILE A 3 4.27 -19.24 3.09
CA ILE A 3 3.47 -18.79 1.94
C ILE A 3 4.42 -18.61 0.75
N GLU A 4 4.00 -19.06 -0.44
CA GLU A 4 4.71 -18.84 -1.69
C GLU A 4 4.46 -17.40 -2.20
N ALA A 5 5.49 -16.74 -2.70
CA ALA A 5 5.41 -15.38 -3.21
C ALA A 5 5.98 -15.31 -4.64
N TRP A 6 5.30 -14.57 -5.51
CA TRP A 6 5.74 -14.28 -6.87
C TRP A 6 6.15 -12.81 -6.96
N PRO A 7 7.44 -12.48 -6.75
CA PRO A 7 7.89 -11.09 -6.75
C PRO A 7 7.90 -10.54 -8.17
N ILE A 8 7.06 -9.53 -8.41
CA ILE A 8 7.14 -8.67 -9.59
C ILE A 8 7.71 -7.33 -9.13
N HIS A 9 8.98 -7.08 -9.47
CA HIS A 9 9.68 -5.87 -9.02
C HIS A 9 9.22 -4.64 -9.80
N THR A 10 8.93 -3.56 -9.07
CA THR A 10 8.53 -2.25 -9.64
C THR A 10 9.73 -1.35 -9.89
N VAL A 11 10.77 -1.51 -9.08
CA VAL A 11 12.08 -0.86 -9.19
C VAL A 11 13.18 -1.84 -8.80
N GLN A 12 14.40 -1.55 -9.21
CA GLN A 12 15.61 -2.19 -8.72
C GLN A 12 16.63 -1.09 -8.41
N TYR A 13 16.79 -0.79 -7.11
CA TYR A 13 17.75 0.21 -6.63
C TYR A 13 18.87 -0.43 -5.81
N SER A 14 20.00 0.27 -5.72
CA SER A 14 21.15 -0.12 -4.90
C SER A 14 20.82 -0.12 -3.40
N ASN A 15 19.99 0.84 -2.97
CA ASN A 15 19.57 1.10 -1.60
C ASN A 15 18.25 1.90 -1.64
N HIS A 16 17.61 2.09 -0.48
CA HIS A 16 16.39 2.89 -0.39
C HIS A 16 16.67 4.40 -0.52
N THR A 17 15.64 5.18 -0.81
CA THR A 17 15.75 6.61 -1.13
C THR A 17 16.15 7.52 0.04
N GLN A 18 16.17 7.01 1.27
CA GLN A 18 16.48 7.81 2.46
C GLN A 18 17.98 8.02 2.72
N TYR A 19 18.90 7.34 2.00
CA TYR A 19 20.34 7.55 2.18
C TYR A 19 20.78 8.92 1.64
N ASP A 20 21.59 9.65 2.41
CA ASP A 20 22.08 10.99 2.04
C ASP A 20 23.07 10.96 0.86
N GLU A 21 23.82 9.86 0.71
CA GLU A 21 24.71 9.61 -0.44
C GLU A 21 23.97 9.34 -1.75
N GLY A 22 22.63 9.21 -1.68
CA GLY A 22 21.77 8.93 -2.81
C GLY A 22 21.63 7.44 -3.11
N TRP A 23 21.01 7.14 -4.26
CA TRP A 23 20.77 5.78 -4.73
C TRP A 23 20.95 5.70 -6.24
N THR A 24 21.25 4.51 -6.74
CA THR A 24 21.33 4.21 -8.18
C THR A 24 20.41 3.05 -8.53
N GLY A 25 20.25 2.79 -9.82
CA GLY A 25 19.43 1.69 -10.34
C GLY A 25 18.34 2.20 -11.27
N GLN A 26 17.25 1.42 -11.41
CA GLN A 26 16.24 1.67 -12.42
C GLN A 26 14.83 1.41 -11.92
N LYS A 27 13.88 2.13 -12.54
CA LYS A 27 12.46 1.81 -12.48
C LYS A 27 12.14 0.86 -13.63
N PHE A 28 11.37 -0.20 -13.36
CA PHE A 28 10.92 -1.07 -14.44
C PHE A 28 9.78 -0.42 -15.22
N CYS A 29 9.66 -0.74 -16.50
CA CYS A 29 8.51 -0.31 -17.29
C CYS A 29 7.23 -0.96 -16.74
N ALA A 30 6.12 -0.24 -16.75
CA ALA A 30 4.82 -0.79 -16.35
C ALA A 30 4.43 -2.02 -17.19
N GLU A 31 4.90 -2.11 -18.43
CA GLU A 31 4.67 -3.25 -19.31
C GLU A 31 5.32 -4.55 -18.81
N GLU A 32 6.41 -4.46 -18.03
CA GLU A 32 7.01 -5.66 -17.43
C GLU A 32 6.05 -6.33 -16.44
N ILE A 33 5.27 -5.55 -15.68
CA ILE A 33 4.23 -6.09 -14.79
C ILE A 33 3.20 -6.86 -15.61
N ARG A 34 2.71 -6.28 -16.72
CA ARG A 34 1.71 -6.92 -17.60
C ARG A 34 2.26 -8.17 -18.26
N ASN A 35 3.49 -8.12 -18.77
CA ASN A 35 4.15 -9.25 -19.43
C ASN A 35 4.35 -10.42 -18.48
N LEU A 36 4.79 -10.16 -17.24
CA LEU A 36 4.99 -11.20 -16.23
C LEU A 36 3.66 -11.80 -15.78
N THR A 37 2.63 -10.97 -15.52
CA THR A 37 1.28 -11.45 -15.21
C THR A 37 0.72 -12.33 -16.34
N LYS A 38 0.87 -11.91 -17.60
CA LYS A 38 0.49 -12.71 -18.77
C LYS A 38 1.28 -14.02 -18.85
N GLY A 39 2.57 -14.01 -18.52
CA GLY A 39 3.38 -15.23 -18.44
C GLY A 39 2.83 -16.23 -17.42
N LEU A 40 2.42 -15.77 -16.25
CA LEU A 40 1.77 -16.59 -15.22
C LEU A 40 0.40 -17.10 -15.68
N ASP A 41 -0.35 -16.30 -16.42
CA ASP A 41 -1.63 -16.70 -17.00
C ASP A 41 -1.48 -17.78 -18.08
N ASN A 42 -0.47 -17.65 -18.94
CA ASN A 42 -0.18 -18.63 -20.00
C ASN A 42 0.08 -20.04 -19.45
N ILE A 43 0.62 -20.16 -18.23
CA ILE A 43 0.83 -21.44 -17.53
C ILE A 43 -0.32 -21.80 -16.58
N GLY A 44 -1.42 -21.05 -16.64
CA GLY A 44 -2.65 -21.29 -15.89
C GLY A 44 -2.53 -21.09 -14.38
N LYS A 45 -1.60 -20.24 -13.93
CA LYS A 45 -1.30 -20.07 -12.50
C LYS A 45 -2.10 -18.99 -11.80
N LEU A 46 -2.70 -18.04 -12.51
CA LEU A 46 -3.48 -16.97 -11.87
C LEU A 46 -4.64 -17.49 -11.01
N LYS A 47 -5.26 -18.62 -11.39
CA LYS A 47 -6.31 -19.29 -10.59
C LYS A 47 -5.85 -19.77 -9.21
N ASP A 48 -4.54 -20.00 -9.04
CA ASP A 48 -3.93 -20.45 -7.78
C ASP A 48 -3.53 -19.25 -6.91
N CYS A 49 -3.55 -18.03 -7.45
CA CYS A 49 -3.20 -16.80 -6.71
C CYS A 49 -4.30 -16.45 -5.69
N GLN A 50 -3.94 -16.41 -4.41
CA GLN A 50 -4.88 -16.07 -3.33
C GLN A 50 -4.92 -14.59 -2.99
N ALA A 51 -3.85 -13.85 -3.28
CA ALA A 51 -3.79 -12.43 -3.03
C ALA A 51 -2.78 -11.74 -3.95
N VAL A 52 -3.13 -10.55 -4.40
CA VAL A 52 -2.21 -9.57 -4.98
C VAL A 52 -1.89 -8.54 -3.91
N ILE A 53 -0.61 -8.22 -3.73
CA ILE A 53 -0.15 -7.21 -2.77
C ILE A 53 0.69 -6.18 -3.53
N SER A 54 0.30 -4.91 -3.47
CA SER A 54 1.08 -3.81 -4.02
C SER A 54 1.72 -2.98 -2.90
N GLY A 55 2.93 -2.47 -3.15
CA GLY A 55 3.64 -1.54 -2.26
C GLY A 55 4.16 -0.34 -3.05
N TYR A 56 5.46 -0.04 -2.92
CA TYR A 56 6.09 1.07 -3.64
C TYR A 56 5.97 0.93 -5.17
N LEU A 57 5.44 1.97 -5.82
CA LEU A 57 5.29 2.08 -7.28
C LEU A 57 6.12 3.26 -7.80
N GLY A 58 6.91 3.01 -8.84
CA GLY A 58 7.81 3.97 -9.46
C GLY A 58 7.19 4.86 -10.54
N SER A 59 5.92 4.66 -10.90
CA SER A 59 5.19 5.56 -11.79
C SER A 59 3.68 5.34 -11.75
N ALA A 60 2.90 6.32 -12.24
CA ALA A 60 1.45 6.23 -12.37
C ALA A 60 1.02 5.08 -13.30
N GLU A 61 1.78 4.81 -14.36
CA GLU A 61 1.51 3.70 -15.29
C GLU A 61 1.66 2.34 -14.62
N GLN A 62 2.56 2.22 -13.62
CA GLN A 62 2.65 1.00 -12.82
C GLN A 62 1.41 0.81 -11.95
N CYS A 63 0.79 1.88 -11.44
CA CYS A 63 -0.50 1.78 -10.75
C CYS A 63 -1.57 1.16 -11.68
N GLN A 64 -1.65 1.63 -12.92
CA GLN A 64 -2.58 1.08 -13.91
C GLN A 64 -2.27 -0.40 -14.22
N ALA A 65 -0.99 -0.77 -14.37
CA ALA A 65 -0.60 -2.17 -14.60
C ALA A 65 -0.96 -3.09 -13.42
N VAL A 66 -0.89 -2.57 -12.18
CA VAL A 66 -1.36 -3.28 -10.99
C VAL A 66 -2.87 -3.44 -11.04
N ALA A 67 -3.64 -2.42 -11.40
CA ALA A 67 -5.09 -2.50 -11.54
C ALA A 67 -5.48 -3.59 -12.57
N ASP A 68 -4.82 -3.60 -13.74
CA ASP A 68 -4.99 -4.62 -14.78
C ASP A 68 -4.72 -6.03 -14.22
N THR A 69 -3.61 -6.18 -13.49
CA THR A 69 -3.21 -7.46 -12.88
C THR A 69 -4.24 -7.94 -11.86
N VAL A 70 -4.75 -7.05 -11.00
CA VAL A 70 -5.77 -7.37 -10.01
C VAL A 70 -7.05 -7.84 -10.69
N ASN A 71 -7.49 -7.16 -11.75
CA ASN A 71 -8.68 -7.56 -12.51
C ASN A 71 -8.49 -8.95 -13.14
N GLN A 72 -7.37 -9.20 -13.81
CA GLN A 72 -7.09 -10.50 -14.44
C GLN A 72 -7.01 -11.65 -13.41
N VAL A 73 -6.39 -11.39 -12.25
CA VAL A 73 -6.35 -12.37 -11.15
C VAL A 73 -7.76 -12.62 -10.61
N LYS A 74 -8.58 -11.59 -10.42
CA LYS A 74 -9.96 -11.75 -9.93
C LYS A 74 -10.90 -12.42 -10.94
N GLU A 75 -10.66 -12.24 -12.24
CA GLU A 75 -11.33 -13.01 -13.30
C GLU A 75 -10.99 -14.50 -13.22
N SER A 76 -9.73 -14.83 -12.95
CA SER A 76 -9.26 -16.21 -12.79
C SER A 76 -9.64 -16.84 -11.43
N ASN A 77 -9.70 -16.02 -10.39
CA ASN A 77 -10.04 -16.40 -9.02
C ASN A 77 -10.78 -15.25 -8.30
N HIS A 78 -12.11 -15.29 -8.33
CA HIS A 78 -12.99 -14.31 -7.67
C HIS A 78 -12.81 -14.22 -6.14
N ARG A 79 -12.11 -15.17 -5.51
CA ARG A 79 -11.82 -15.15 -4.07
C ARG A 79 -10.49 -14.50 -3.74
N ALA A 80 -9.69 -14.14 -4.74
CA ALA A 80 -8.40 -13.49 -4.53
C ALA A 80 -8.59 -12.11 -3.90
N PHE A 81 -7.79 -11.82 -2.88
CA PHE A 81 -7.75 -10.50 -2.25
C PHE A 81 -6.83 -9.56 -3.01
N TYR A 82 -7.19 -8.28 -3.04
CA TYR A 82 -6.23 -7.23 -3.32
C TYR A 82 -5.91 -6.44 -2.04
N VAL A 83 -4.63 -6.45 -1.65
CA VAL A 83 -4.07 -5.66 -0.55
C VAL A 83 -3.22 -4.54 -1.11
N CYS A 84 -3.64 -3.30 -0.91
CA CYS A 84 -2.90 -2.12 -1.34
C CYS A 84 -2.19 -1.50 -0.14
N ASP A 85 -0.85 -1.54 -0.10
CA ASP A 85 -0.05 -0.64 0.73
C ASP A 85 0.25 0.62 -0.10
N PRO A 86 -0.46 1.74 0.14
CA PRO A 86 -0.43 2.89 -0.76
C PRO A 86 0.76 3.78 -0.41
N VAL A 87 1.98 3.32 -0.72
CA VAL A 87 3.21 4.05 -0.39
C VAL A 87 3.23 5.40 -1.12
N MET A 88 2.97 6.46 -0.37
CA MET A 88 3.01 7.85 -0.86
C MET A 88 4.28 8.54 -0.37
N GLY A 89 4.68 9.57 -1.11
CA GLY A 89 5.78 10.42 -0.68
C GLY A 89 5.36 11.22 0.53
N ASP A 90 6.05 11.01 1.66
CA ASP A 90 5.95 11.83 2.86
C ASP A 90 7.22 12.70 2.91
N PRO A 91 7.11 14.01 2.61
CA PRO A 91 8.24 14.93 2.60
C PRO A 91 8.99 14.96 3.93
N GLU A 92 8.32 14.73 5.06
CA GLU A 92 8.93 14.75 6.39
C GLU A 92 9.73 13.47 6.68
N LYS A 93 9.41 12.37 6.00
CA LYS A 93 10.09 11.07 6.16
C LYS A 93 11.07 10.73 5.04
N GLY A 94 11.29 11.65 4.10
CA GLY A 94 12.24 11.49 2.99
C GLY A 94 11.86 10.41 1.98
N CYS A 95 10.61 9.93 2.01
CA CYS A 95 10.12 9.02 0.98
C CYS A 95 9.74 9.85 -0.25
N ILE A 96 10.47 9.65 -1.35
CA ILE A 96 10.22 10.36 -2.60
C ILE A 96 9.42 9.43 -3.50
N VAL A 97 8.21 9.84 -3.86
CA VAL A 97 7.36 9.13 -4.82
C VAL A 97 7.17 9.99 -6.07
N PRO A 98 7.22 9.40 -7.28
CA PRO A 98 7.02 10.14 -8.53
C PRO A 98 5.64 10.80 -8.68
N GLU A 99 5.58 11.83 -9.51
CA GLU A 99 4.34 12.57 -9.83
C GLU A 99 3.24 11.63 -10.35
N GLY A 100 1.98 11.91 -10.00
CA GLY A 100 0.80 11.14 -10.42
C GLY A 100 0.55 9.84 -9.65
N VAL A 101 1.54 9.26 -8.96
CA VAL A 101 1.37 8.01 -8.21
C VAL A 101 0.34 8.16 -7.08
N THR A 102 0.42 9.24 -6.29
CA THR A 102 -0.54 9.52 -5.22
C THR A 102 -1.97 9.64 -5.76
N GLU A 103 -2.14 10.29 -6.91
CA GLU A 103 -3.44 10.43 -7.56
C GLU A 103 -4.00 9.08 -8.00
N GLU A 104 -3.19 8.25 -8.65
CA GLU A 104 -3.61 6.91 -9.08
C GLU A 104 -3.86 5.95 -7.90
N LEU A 105 -3.06 6.06 -6.83
CA LEU A 105 -3.31 5.31 -5.60
C LEU A 105 -4.68 5.65 -5.02
N THR A 106 -4.97 6.94 -4.87
CA THR A 106 -6.21 7.42 -4.23
C THR A 106 -7.45 7.26 -5.10
N LYS A 107 -7.33 7.42 -6.43
CA LYS A 107 -8.48 7.36 -7.35
C LYS A 107 -8.76 5.97 -7.91
N THR A 108 -7.74 5.11 -8.03
CA THR A 108 -7.85 3.82 -8.71
C THR A 108 -7.60 2.67 -7.75
N LEU A 109 -6.38 2.56 -7.19
CA LEU A 109 -5.95 1.36 -6.49
C LEU A 109 -6.59 1.18 -5.11
N MET A 110 -6.67 2.24 -4.30
CA MET A 110 -7.27 2.15 -2.98
C MET A 110 -8.77 1.87 -3.05
N PRO A 111 -9.59 2.53 -3.91
CA PRO A 111 -11.00 2.20 -4.04
C PRO A 111 -11.31 0.75 -4.47
N MET A 112 -10.47 0.14 -5.30
CA MET A 112 -10.69 -1.24 -5.76
C MET A 112 -10.12 -2.32 -4.83
N ALA A 113 -9.32 -1.93 -3.83
CA ALA A 113 -8.69 -2.85 -2.90
C ALA A 113 -9.70 -3.49 -1.94
N ASP A 114 -9.49 -4.75 -1.59
CA ASP A 114 -10.24 -5.38 -0.50
C ASP A 114 -9.71 -4.91 0.86
N VAL A 115 -8.40 -4.69 0.94
CA VAL A 115 -7.68 -4.21 2.12
C VAL A 115 -6.74 -3.08 1.72
N ILE A 116 -6.78 -1.97 2.44
CA ILE A 116 -5.73 -0.94 2.36
C ILE A 116 -4.89 -0.93 3.64
N VAL A 117 -3.60 -0.63 3.50
CA VAL A 117 -2.64 -0.60 4.62
C VAL A 117 -1.95 0.79 4.75
N PRO A 118 -2.71 1.89 4.86
CA PRO A 118 -2.12 3.23 4.89
C PRO A 118 -1.45 3.53 6.23
N ASN A 119 -0.50 4.47 6.24
CA ASN A 119 -0.13 5.22 7.44
C ASN A 119 -1.10 6.41 7.63
N GLN A 120 -0.94 7.19 8.71
CA GLN A 120 -1.79 8.34 8.99
C GLN A 120 -1.83 9.39 7.86
N PHE A 121 -0.68 9.71 7.24
CA PHE A 121 -0.60 10.66 6.14
C PHE A 121 -1.36 10.13 4.90
N GLU A 122 -1.08 8.89 4.51
CA GLU A 122 -1.72 8.21 3.38
C GLU A 122 -3.24 8.12 3.58
N LEU A 123 -3.70 7.83 4.80
CA LEU A 123 -5.11 7.78 5.15
C LEU A 123 -5.77 9.17 5.07
N ALA A 124 -5.09 10.21 5.55
CA ALA A 124 -5.59 11.59 5.47
C ALA A 124 -5.70 12.05 4.01
N GLN A 125 -4.71 11.74 3.17
CA GLN A 125 -4.76 12.02 1.72
C GLN A 125 -5.94 11.33 1.04
N PHE A 126 -6.18 10.05 1.34
CA PHE A 126 -7.27 9.29 0.73
C PHE A 126 -8.67 9.77 1.16
N THR A 127 -8.82 10.17 2.42
CA THR A 127 -10.14 10.44 3.02
C THR A 127 -10.50 11.93 3.06
N GLY A 128 -9.50 12.81 2.95
CA GLY A 128 -9.62 14.24 3.19
C GLY A 128 -9.85 14.59 4.66
N VAL A 129 -9.62 13.66 5.59
CA VAL A 129 -9.82 13.85 7.04
C VAL A 129 -8.46 13.98 7.71
N GLU A 130 -8.19 15.13 8.32
CA GLU A 130 -7.01 15.30 9.17
C GLU A 130 -7.16 14.50 10.47
N ILE A 131 -6.05 13.95 10.98
CA ILE A 131 -6.06 13.02 12.11
C ILE A 131 -5.20 13.56 13.25
N HIS A 132 -5.84 14.14 14.26
CA HIS A 132 -5.19 14.69 15.46
C HIS A 132 -5.63 13.98 16.74
N SER A 133 -6.61 13.07 16.64
CA SER A 133 -7.18 12.35 17.77
C SER A 133 -7.66 10.95 17.39
N LEU A 134 -7.96 10.13 18.40
CA LEU A 134 -8.52 8.79 18.19
C LEU A 134 -9.88 8.87 17.47
N TYR A 135 -10.67 9.90 17.75
CA TYR A 135 -11.95 10.13 17.10
C TYR A 135 -11.77 10.40 15.60
N ASP A 136 -10.78 11.22 15.24
CA ASP A 136 -10.48 11.52 13.84
C ASP A 136 -9.97 10.28 13.10
N ALA A 137 -9.11 9.48 13.75
CA ALA A 137 -8.59 8.23 13.18
C ALA A 137 -9.73 7.25 12.86
N VAL A 138 -10.69 7.08 13.78
CA VAL A 138 -11.89 6.27 13.56
C VAL A 138 -12.75 6.85 12.43
N THR A 139 -12.90 8.18 12.38
CA THR A 139 -13.68 8.87 11.33
C THR A 139 -13.07 8.67 9.95
N ALA A 140 -11.76 8.87 9.82
CA ALA A 140 -11.01 8.63 8.60
C ALA A 140 -11.10 7.17 8.15
N CYS A 141 -10.94 6.21 9.08
CA CYS A 141 -11.10 4.79 8.78
C CYS A 141 -12.49 4.45 8.25
N LYS A 142 -13.55 4.97 8.88
CA LYS A 142 -14.93 4.76 8.41
C LYS A 142 -15.15 5.34 7.01
N LYS A 143 -14.66 6.55 6.77
CA LYS A 143 -14.72 7.16 5.44
C LYS A 143 -13.96 6.35 4.40
N ALA A 144 -12.77 5.82 4.74
CA ALA A 144 -12.03 4.95 3.84
C ALA A 144 -12.81 3.66 3.49
N LEU A 145 -13.51 3.05 4.45
CA LEU A 145 -14.39 1.89 4.17
C LEU A 145 -15.53 2.23 3.21
N GLU A 146 -16.10 3.45 3.30
CA GLU A 146 -17.16 3.92 2.39
C GLU A 146 -16.65 4.17 0.96
N LEU A 147 -15.35 4.39 0.79
CA LEU A 147 -14.71 4.66 -0.51
C LEU A 147 -14.34 3.38 -1.28
N GLY A 148 -14.52 2.19 -0.70
CA GLY A 148 -14.31 0.92 -1.39
C GLY A 148 -13.76 -0.22 -0.53
N PRO A 149 -12.62 -0.03 0.16
CA PRO A 149 -12.00 -1.06 1.00
C PRO A 149 -12.94 -1.72 1.99
N ARG A 150 -12.82 -3.05 2.13
CA ARG A 150 -13.57 -3.82 3.13
C ARG A 150 -12.88 -3.82 4.49
N LEU A 151 -11.56 -3.63 4.50
CA LEU A 151 -10.72 -3.54 5.69
C LEU A 151 -9.70 -2.41 5.51
N VAL A 152 -9.44 -1.68 6.58
CA VAL A 152 -8.42 -0.62 6.62
C VAL A 152 -7.48 -0.93 7.78
N LEU A 153 -6.22 -1.26 7.48
CA LEU A 153 -5.19 -1.45 8.48
C LEU A 153 -4.29 -0.20 8.51
N VAL A 154 -4.55 0.71 9.43
CA VAL A 154 -3.69 1.87 9.62
C VAL A 154 -2.40 1.42 10.28
N LYS A 155 -1.33 1.30 9.51
CA LYS A 155 -0.05 0.72 9.95
C LYS A 155 0.64 1.57 11.00
N HIS A 156 0.40 2.88 11.04
CA HIS A 156 0.92 3.76 12.08
C HIS A 156 0.14 5.07 12.21
N LEU A 157 -0.31 5.36 13.44
CA LEU A 157 -0.99 6.59 13.87
C LEU A 157 -0.07 7.36 14.83
N HIS A 158 0.77 8.22 14.28
CA HIS A 158 1.82 8.93 15.02
C HIS A 158 1.29 10.07 15.90
N SER A 159 0.11 10.64 15.60
CA SER A 159 -0.46 11.75 16.37
C SER A 159 -1.13 11.34 17.68
N LEU A 160 -1.32 10.04 17.94
CA LEU A 160 -2.14 9.59 19.07
C LEU A 160 -1.40 9.49 20.40
N ALA A 161 -0.11 9.16 20.37
CA ALA A 161 0.68 8.99 21.59
C ALA A 161 2.18 9.07 21.27
N GLU A 162 2.90 9.89 22.03
CA GLU A 162 4.36 9.96 21.95
C GLU A 162 5.01 8.69 22.55
N GLY A 163 6.09 8.21 21.94
CA GLY A 163 6.83 7.02 22.39
C GLY A 163 6.06 5.69 22.29
N THR A 164 4.87 5.70 21.68
CA THR A 164 4.02 4.52 21.52
C THR A 164 3.64 4.32 20.05
N PHE A 165 4.05 3.18 19.50
CA PHE A 165 3.61 2.78 18.17
C PHE A 165 2.15 2.34 18.26
N THR A 166 1.28 3.08 17.58
CA THR A 166 -0.15 2.81 17.54
C THR A 166 -0.57 2.41 16.12
N ALA A 167 -1.31 1.30 16.01
CA ALA A 167 -1.93 0.85 14.76
C ALA A 167 -3.41 0.55 14.97
N MET A 168 -4.20 0.64 13.91
CA MET A 168 -5.65 0.43 13.97
C MET A 168 -6.11 -0.48 12.83
N LEU A 169 -6.92 -1.49 13.14
CA LEU A 169 -7.67 -2.26 12.16
C LEU A 169 -9.14 -1.83 12.19
N ALA A 170 -9.63 -1.27 11.10
CA ALA A 170 -11.03 -0.92 10.92
C ALA A 170 -11.75 -1.89 9.98
N THR A 171 -12.96 -2.23 10.39
CA THR A 171 -13.92 -3.09 9.69
C THR A 171 -15.28 -2.38 9.67
N PRO A 172 -16.26 -2.83 8.86
CA PRO A 172 -17.60 -2.27 8.89
C PRO A 172 -18.31 -2.36 10.26
N LYS A 173 -17.83 -3.24 11.15
CA LYS A 173 -18.45 -3.47 12.46
C LYS A 173 -17.76 -2.74 13.61
N ALA A 174 -16.44 -2.60 13.54
CA ALA A 174 -15.62 -2.13 14.65
C ALA A 174 -14.23 -1.66 14.19
N CYS A 175 -13.62 -0.82 15.02
CA CYS A 175 -12.21 -0.46 14.97
C CYS A 175 -11.49 -1.08 16.17
N TYR A 176 -10.34 -1.70 15.91
CA TYR A 176 -9.49 -2.34 16.91
C TYR A 176 -8.16 -1.58 16.96
N LEU A 177 -7.75 -1.16 18.15
CA LEU A 177 -6.49 -0.47 18.37
C LEU A 177 -5.46 -1.45 18.94
N VAL A 178 -4.22 -1.40 18.44
CA VAL A 178 -3.08 -2.10 19.04
C VAL A 178 -1.95 -1.12 19.29
N GLN A 179 -1.30 -1.28 20.43
CA GLN A 179 -0.19 -0.43 20.85
C GLN A 179 0.98 -1.27 21.31
N ARG A 180 2.19 -0.74 21.08
CA ARG A 180 3.44 -1.25 21.64
C ARG A 180 4.39 -0.05 21.87
N PRO A 181 5.42 -0.19 22.71
CA PRO A 181 6.46 0.83 22.79
C PRO A 181 7.09 1.09 21.42
N GLU A 182 7.43 2.35 21.13
CA GLU A 182 8.34 2.64 20.03
C GLU A 182 9.73 2.09 20.36
N LEU A 183 10.41 1.64 19.31
CA LEU A 183 11.77 1.13 19.45
C LEU A 183 12.72 2.26 19.04
N ASP A 184 13.64 2.62 19.93
CA ASP A 184 14.74 3.53 19.61
C ASP A 184 15.76 2.78 18.74
N LEU A 185 15.45 2.73 17.45
CA LEU A 185 16.35 2.23 16.43
C LEU A 185 17.11 3.43 15.90
N LYS A 186 18.43 3.47 16.15
CA LYS A 186 19.31 4.42 15.49
C LYS A 186 19.06 4.32 13.99
N LYS A 187 18.60 5.42 13.39
CA LYS A 187 18.57 5.58 11.95
C LYS A 187 20.00 5.51 11.46
N HIS A 188 20.46 4.33 11.08
CA HIS A 188 21.66 4.16 10.28
C HIS A 188 21.30 4.58 8.86
N LEU A 189 21.14 5.91 8.70
CA LEU A 189 21.16 6.60 7.41
C LEU A 189 22.63 6.81 7.07
#